data_AF-A0A7C4PZ61-F1
#
_entry.id   AF-A0A7C4PZ61-F1
#
_cell.length_a   1.000
_cell.length_b   1.000
_cell.length_c   1.000
_cell.angle_alpha   90.00
_cell.angle_beta   90.00
_cell.angle_gamma   90.00
#
_symmetry.space_group_name_H-M   'P 1'
#
loop_
_entity.id
_entity.type
_entity.pdbx_description
1 polymer ?
#
loop_
_entity_poly.entity_id
_entity_poly.type
_entity_poly.pdbx_seq_one_letter_code
_entity_poly.pdbx_strand_id
1 'polypeptide(L)'
;KALFNMLGIIRVYTKEPNGEIAKKPIVVPIGTKVIDIAKIIHSQFYKNFKYARIWGSSVNYNGERVGAEHILADRDIVEIRIK
;
A
#
# COMPACT_ATOMS: atom_id res chain seq x y z
N LYS A 1 -5.21 7.84 16.57
CA LYS A 1 -4.95 6.41 16.26
C LYS A 1 -6.04 5.49 16.82
N ALA A 2 -6.54 5.72 18.04
CA ALA A 2 -7.54 4.87 18.69
C ALA A 2 -8.76 4.51 17.82
N LEU A 3 -9.40 5.48 17.16
CA LEU A 3 -10.61 5.22 16.37
C LEU A 3 -10.41 4.23 15.20
N PHE A 4 -9.39 4.43 14.36
CA PHE A 4 -9.14 3.56 13.21
C PHE A 4 -8.71 2.15 13.64
N ASN A 5 -7.90 2.06 14.71
CA ASN A 5 -7.52 0.77 15.30
C ASN A 5 -8.74 0.04 15.88
N MET A 6 -9.64 0.74 16.57
CA MET A 6 -10.87 0.16 17.10
C MET A 6 -11.80 -0.33 15.99
N LEU A 7 -11.84 0.38 14.86
CA LEU A 7 -12.60 -0.01 13.67
C LEU A 7 -11.92 -1.11 12.84
N GLY A 8 -10.69 -1.51 13.18
CA GLY A 8 -9.96 -2.55 12.46
C GLY A 8 -9.54 -2.15 11.04
N ILE A 9 -9.34 -0.85 10.78
CA ILE A 9 -9.03 -0.32 9.45
C ILE A 9 -7.73 0.49 9.44
N ILE A 10 -7.10 0.54 8.26
CA ILE A 10 -5.90 1.30 7.95
C ILE A 10 -6.12 2.18 6.72
N ARG A 11 -5.39 3.28 6.63
CA ARG A 11 -5.37 4.17 5.46
C ARG A 11 -4.09 3.93 4.69
N VAL A 12 -4.19 3.57 3.42
CA VAL A 12 -3.05 3.38 2.54
C VAL A 12 -3.06 4.46 1.47
N TYR A 13 -1.96 5.17 1.31
CA TYR A 13 -1.81 6.20 0.28
C TYR A 13 -1.12 5.59 -0.92
N THR A 14 -1.62 5.84 -2.12
CA THR A 14 -0.96 5.38 -3.35
C THR A 14 0.00 6.45 -3.83
N LYS A 15 1.08 6.02 -4.48
CA LYS A 15 2.05 6.90 -5.12
C LYS A 15 2.31 6.44 -6.53
N GLU A 16 2.32 7.38 -7.47
CA GLU A 16 2.71 7.09 -8.84
C GLU A 16 4.23 6.94 -8.97
N PRO A 17 4.72 6.05 -9.85
CA PRO A 17 6.13 5.98 -10.21
C PRO A 17 6.71 7.35 -10.58
N ASN A 18 7.63 7.87 -9.76
CA ASN A 18 8.23 9.22 -9.92
C ASN A 18 7.22 10.38 -9.87
N GLY A 19 6.01 10.13 -9.38
CA GLY A 19 4.95 11.12 -9.26
C GLY A 19 4.62 11.47 -7.81
N GLU A 20 3.49 12.14 -7.67
CA GLU A 20 2.99 12.60 -6.37
C GLU A 20 2.30 11.49 -5.58
N ILE A 21 2.19 11.71 -4.28
CA ILE A 21 1.40 10.87 -3.37
C ILE A 21 -0.06 11.32 -3.49
N ALA A 22 -0.97 10.37 -3.67
CA ALA A 22 -2.40 10.65 -3.75
C ALA A 22 -2.89 11.36 -2.47
N LYS A 23 -3.72 12.39 -2.64
CA LYS A 23 -4.28 13.14 -1.50
C LYS A 23 -5.29 12.32 -0.69
N LYS A 24 -6.01 11.41 -1.36
CA LYS A 24 -7.04 10.56 -0.75
C LYS A 24 -6.47 9.16 -0.51
N PRO A 25 -6.56 8.62 0.71
CA PRO A 25 -6.15 7.25 0.97
C PRO A 25 -7.22 6.25 0.51
N ILE A 26 -6.79 5.02 0.27
CA ILE A 26 -7.66 3.84 0.23
C ILE A 26 -7.79 3.33 1.67
N VAL A 27 -9.02 3.20 2.15
CA VAL A 27 -9.30 2.67 3.49
C VAL A 27 -9.57 1.18 3.37
N VAL A 28 -8.78 0.37 4.06
CA VAL A 28 -8.84 -1.10 3.98
C VAL A 28 -8.71 -1.72 5.39
N PRO A 29 -9.12 -2.98 5.59
CA PRO A 29 -8.94 -3.65 6.88
C PRO A 29 -7.47 -3.83 7.29
N ILE A 30 -7.19 -3.91 8.58
CA ILE A 30 -5.89 -4.34 9.11
C ILE A 30 -5.57 -5.74 8.56
N GLY A 31 -4.30 -5.99 8.20
CA GLY A 31 -3.86 -7.25 7.60
C GLY A 31 -3.93 -7.29 6.07
N THR A 32 -4.43 -6.22 5.43
CA THR A 32 -4.42 -6.09 3.97
C THR A 32 -3.01 -6.15 3.41
N LYS A 33 -2.81 -6.93 2.34
CA LYS A 33 -1.52 -7.09 1.67
C LYS A 33 -1.35 -6.08 0.54
N VAL A 34 -0.11 -5.87 0.13
CA VAL A 34 0.22 -5.04 -1.04
C VAL A 34 -0.54 -5.48 -2.30
N ILE A 35 -0.65 -6.78 -2.53
CA ILE A 35 -1.31 -7.31 -3.73
C ILE A 35 -2.82 -7.01 -3.78
N ASP A 36 -3.45 -6.90 -2.62
CA ASP A 36 -4.86 -6.51 -2.51
C ASP A 36 -5.05 -5.04 -2.90
N ILE A 37 -4.12 -4.16 -2.49
CA ILE A 37 -4.10 -2.76 -2.94
C ILE A 37 -3.95 -2.67 -4.46
N ALA A 38 -3.06 -3.47 -5.04
CA ALA A 38 -2.91 -3.51 -6.50
C ALA A 38 -4.22 -3.87 -7.21
N LYS A 39 -4.95 -4.86 -6.66
CA LYS A 39 -6.25 -5.28 -7.20
C LYS A 39 -7.33 -4.19 -7.06
N ILE A 40 -7.36 -3.48 -5.93
CA ILE A 40 -8.31 -2.37 -5.69
C ILE A 40 -8.07 -1.22 -6.67
N ILE A 41 -6.81 -0.88 -6.95
CA ILE A 41 -6.49 0.20 -7.88
C ILE A 41 -6.91 -0.19 -9.30
N HIS A 42 -6.44 -1.33 -9.82
CA HIS A 42 -6.83 -1.82 -11.13
C HIS A 42 -6.39 -3.28 -11.35
N SER A 43 -7.20 -4.06 -12.08
CA SER A 43 -6.89 -5.47 -12.38
C SER A 43 -5.53 -5.69 -13.08
N GLN A 44 -5.06 -4.71 -13.86
CA GLN A 44 -3.77 -4.77 -14.55
C GLN A 44 -2.58 -4.69 -13.57
N PHE A 45 -2.70 -3.94 -12.47
CA PHE A 45 -1.65 -3.87 -11.45
C PHE A 45 -1.50 -5.21 -10.73
N TYR A 46 -2.62 -5.87 -10.44
CA TYR A 46 -2.62 -7.22 -9.84
C TYR A 46 -1.98 -8.25 -10.79
N LYS A 47 -2.42 -8.30 -12.04
CA LYS A 47 -1.94 -9.30 -13.02
C LYS A 47 -0.46 -9.14 -13.37
N ASN A 48 0.02 -7.90 -13.45
CA ASN A 48 1.39 -7.60 -13.87
C ASN A 48 2.30 -7.21 -12.69
N PHE A 49 1.89 -7.48 -11.45
CA PHE A 49 2.65 -7.09 -10.27
C PHE A 49 4.09 -7.61 -10.33
N LYS A 50 5.06 -6.72 -10.10
CA LYS A 50 6.49 -7.06 -10.02
C LYS A 50 7.02 -6.92 -8.61
N TYR A 51 6.81 -5.75 -8.00
CA TYR A 51 7.11 -5.44 -6.61
C TYR A 51 6.38 -4.14 -6.21
N ALA A 52 6.41 -3.80 -4.93
CA ALA A 52 6.04 -2.47 -4.46
C ALA A 52 7.18 -1.80 -3.71
N ARG A 53 7.14 -0.48 -3.63
CA ARG A 53 7.94 0.32 -2.70
C ARG A 53 7.03 0.91 -1.64
N ILE A 54 7.47 0.87 -0.40
CA ILE A 54 6.71 1.39 0.73
C ILE A 54 7.46 2.49 1.45
N TRP A 55 6.73 3.51 1.89
CA TRP A 55 7.18 4.50 2.86
C TRP A 55 6.20 4.50 4.02
N GLY A 56 6.66 4.17 5.22
CA GLY A 56 5.80 4.05 6.38
C GLY A 56 6.37 3.12 7.44
N SER A 57 5.55 2.79 8.42
CA SER A 57 6.00 2.02 9.60
C SER A 57 6.04 0.51 9.37
N SER A 58 5.54 0.00 8.25
CA SER A 58 5.61 -1.44 7.93
C SER A 58 6.95 -1.88 7.35
N VAL A 59 7.88 -0.95 7.12
CA VAL A 59 9.20 -1.20 6.53
C VAL A 59 10.30 -0.61 7.39
N ASN A 60 11.52 -1.13 7.23
CA ASN A 60 12.68 -0.70 8.02
C ASN A 60 13.25 0.63 7.51
N TYR A 61 13.12 0.88 6.22
CA TYR A 61 13.59 2.10 5.58
C TYR A 61 12.65 2.55 4.46
N ASN A 62 12.61 3.86 4.24
CA ASN A 62 11.76 4.49 3.25
C ASN A 62 12.14 4.06 1.82
N GLY A 63 11.15 3.60 1.06
CA GLY A 63 11.33 3.11 -0.30
C GLY A 63 11.80 1.66 -0.38
N GLU A 64 11.74 0.91 0.73
CA GLU A 64 12.03 -0.52 0.76
C GLU A 64 11.17 -1.27 -0.25
N ARG A 65 11.80 -2.19 -0.99
CA ARG A 65 11.12 -3.04 -1.98
C ARG A 65 10.54 -4.25 -1.28
N VAL A 66 9.26 -4.47 -1.49
CA VAL A 66 8.52 -5.58 -0.88
C VAL A 66 7.77 -6.42 -1.92
N GLY A 67 7.48 -7.66 -1.54
CA GLY A 67 6.69 -8.59 -2.33
C GLY A 67 5.18 -8.38 -2.20
N ALA A 68 4.42 -9.21 -2.93
CA ALA A 68 2.96 -9.20 -2.97
C ALA A 68 2.32 -9.43 -1.59
N GLU A 69 2.94 -10.28 -0.77
CA GLU A 69 2.41 -10.75 0.51
C GLU A 69 2.69 -9.81 1.69
N HIS A 70 3.39 -8.70 1.46
CA HIS A 70 3.74 -7.74 2.51
C HIS A 70 2.48 -7.11 3.10
N ILE A 71 2.39 -7.11 4.44
CA ILE A 71 1.25 -6.56 5.18
C ILE A 71 1.45 -5.08 5.42
N LEU A 72 0.44 -4.29 5.09
CA LEU A 72 0.47 -2.83 5.22
C LEU A 72 0.07 -2.35 6.63
N ALA A 73 0.58 -1.19 7.00
CA ALA A 73 0.26 -0.45 8.21
C ALA A 73 -0.51 0.84 7.91
N ASP A 74 -1.19 1.39 8.93
CA ASP A 74 -1.89 2.68 8.79
C ASP A 74 -0.92 3.79 8.39
N ARG A 75 -1.32 4.50 7.33
CA ARG A 75 -0.61 5.61 6.67
C ARG A 75 0.60 5.20 5.83
N ASP A 76 0.76 3.91 5.52
CA ASP A 76 1.74 3.51 4.53
C ASP A 76 1.45 4.15 3.17
N ILE A 77 2.51 4.58 2.50
CA ILE A 77 2.50 5.01 1.11
C ILE A 77 3.02 3.85 0.27
N VAL A 78 2.26 3.48 -0.76
CA VAL A 78 2.56 2.33 -1.62
C VAL A 78 2.70 2.79 -3.07
N GLU A 79 3.85 2.51 -3.66
CA GLU A 79 4.10 2.63 -5.11
C GLU A 79 4.17 1.24 -5.71
N ILE A 80 3.23 0.88 -6.59
CA ILE A 80 3.22 -0.41 -7.28
C ILE A 80 4.03 -0.32 -8.56
N ARG A 81 4.86 -1.33 -8.79
CA ARG A 81 5.63 -1.49 -10.03
C ARG A 81 5.15 -2.75 -10.73
N ILE A 82 4.76 -2.58 -11.99
CA ILE A 82 4.37 -3.67 -12.88
C ILE A 82 5.54 -4.10 -13.77
N LYS A 83 5.43 -5.28 -14.36
CA LYS A 83 6.35 -5.78 -15.40
C LYS A 83 6.29 -4.94 -16.66
#